data_AF-A0A4Q7JCU9-F1
#
_entry.id   AF-A0A4Q7JCU9-F1
#
_cell.length_a   1.000
_cell.length_b   1.000
_cell.length_c   1.000
_cell.angle_alpha   90.00
_cell.angle_beta   90.00
_cell.angle_gamma   90.00
#
_symmetry.space_group_name_H-M   'P 1'
#
loop_
_entity.id
_entity.type
_entity.pdbx_description
1 polymer ?
#
loop_
_entity_poly.entity_id
_entity_poly.type
_entity_poly.pdbx_seq_one_letter_code
_entity_poly.pdbx_strand_id
1 'polypeptide(L)'
;MDHGTHSSLGPAGADLVVVLVRLALLLTAAAVAGTGLLRPVAGDVGSTARLTGAGLAGISAVLALLSITAWDVNPVAGAGHAVLVIAVAVAVWLPGAHRAARWLAVPLILLLVVETAAGRSGVDFAVDTVYVAAAATWFGAVILPRRWESATLRPGPLAITLAGLLVVAGVVRLVASGVGFDRRLYDSAFGLVLTASVVLPIVVLVLTIRGLGYQTGGIVVAAAFLAWTALAAVPVPGPLPEPGVPVLAEAAGVPVLISPHRPGTNLVHLPAAAGQDAEVSVGDGPARRAVPRLGAEGTWAEVELPEGRGELTVRSGGRNGTVDVDTGSGTGPASASGVDGPECASAALGALVAERREVLGACPADALSDEDADALRQLVGFLDERGVAGVAVAADASPRGTRAAEVVRDAAAAHGLRADSGPGADNALVAVGGWAAAQTALTEAADVQRDSASYPFGLYLAPWLLHGPVVNSVTSSAVPLRFDPREQLAVTYAVAVGNAFGEESPTPAGFHTWLGPQRHAASGPVRVFAAAQVTAMPMGPDEVHVPGMPMNTELAGQWVPRATVVPVSAPLPVPRRVEGR
;
A
#
# COMPACT_ATOMS: atom_id res chain seq x y z
N MET A 1 -0.81 24.77 9.69
CA MET A 1 -1.94 24.61 8.75
C MET A 1 -1.84 23.19 8.24
N ASP A 2 -2.52 22.29 8.94
CA ASP A 2 -2.61 20.88 8.56
C ASP A 2 -3.61 20.75 7.41
N HIS A 3 -3.12 20.30 6.26
CA HIS A 3 -3.94 19.78 5.18
C HIS A 3 -3.84 18.24 5.11
N GLY A 4 -3.47 17.61 6.23
CA GLY A 4 -3.56 16.16 6.38
C GLY A 4 -5.03 15.75 6.32
N THR A 5 -5.45 15.23 5.17
CA THR A 5 -6.59 14.32 5.12
C THR A 5 -6.21 13.13 6.00
N HIS A 6 -6.72 13.10 7.23
CA HIS A 6 -6.74 11.88 8.02
C HIS A 6 -7.54 10.85 7.22
N SER A 7 -6.85 10.01 6.45
CA SER A 7 -7.37 8.72 6.04
C SER A 7 -7.41 7.85 7.30
N SER A 8 -8.47 8.04 8.08
CA SER A 8 -8.89 7.12 9.14
C SER A 8 -9.37 5.82 8.48
N LEU A 9 -8.44 5.04 7.95
CA LEU A 9 -8.66 3.65 7.60
C LEU A 9 -7.89 2.82 8.62
N GLY A 10 -8.44 2.77 9.83
CA GLY A 10 -8.18 1.65 10.73
C GLY A 10 -8.98 0.43 10.24
N PRO A 11 -8.48 -0.79 10.47
CA PRO A 11 -9.04 -2.00 9.90
C PRO A 11 -10.40 -2.34 10.54
N ALA A 12 -11.29 -2.93 9.72
CA ALA A 12 -12.58 -3.51 10.09
C ALA A 12 -13.72 -2.55 10.47
N GLY A 13 -14.42 -2.08 9.44
CA GLY A 13 -15.82 -1.65 9.52
C GLY A 13 -15.99 -0.14 9.61
N ALA A 14 -16.28 0.49 8.48
CA ALA A 14 -17.17 1.65 8.54
C ALA A 14 -18.39 1.21 9.36
N ASP A 15 -18.69 1.91 10.46
CA ASP A 15 -19.80 1.56 11.34
C ASP A 15 -21.03 1.31 10.47
N LEU A 16 -21.53 0.08 10.49
CA LEU A 16 -22.60 -0.37 9.60
C LEU A 16 -23.80 0.58 9.68
N VAL A 17 -24.02 1.19 10.86
CA VAL A 17 -25.07 2.20 11.07
C VAL A 17 -24.83 3.44 10.21
N VAL A 18 -23.60 3.96 10.15
CA VAL A 18 -23.22 5.10 9.31
C VAL A 18 -23.51 4.81 7.84
N VAL A 19 -23.11 3.62 7.38
CA VAL A 19 -23.32 3.18 6.00
C VAL A 19 -24.82 3.10 5.70
N LEU A 20 -25.60 2.45 6.56
CA LEU A 20 -27.04 2.31 6.38
C LEU A 20 -27.78 3.65 6.39
N VAL A 21 -27.38 4.59 7.27
CA VAL A 21 -27.97 5.93 7.32
C VAL A 21 -27.64 6.71 6.05
N ARG A 22 -26.38 6.68 5.59
CA ARG A 22 -25.99 7.32 4.33
C ARG A 22 -26.76 6.75 3.15
N LEU A 23 -26.91 5.43 3.07
CA LEU A 23 -27.67 4.76 2.02
C LEU A 23 -29.15 5.17 2.03
N ALA A 24 -29.78 5.24 3.21
CA ALA A 24 -31.16 5.70 3.36
C ALA A 24 -31.33 7.18 2.99
N LEU A 25 -30.40 8.04 3.40
CA LEU A 25 -30.38 9.46 3.04
C LEU A 25 -30.33 9.64 1.52
N LEU A 26 -29.38 8.98 0.85
CA LEU A 26 -29.20 9.08 -0.60
C LEU A 26 -30.41 8.55 -1.37
N LEU A 27 -30.99 7.42 -0.95
CA LEU A 27 -32.16 6.84 -1.61
C LEU A 27 -33.39 7.75 -1.51
N THR A 28 -33.67 8.26 -0.31
CA THR A 28 -34.83 9.13 -0.06
C THR A 28 -34.68 10.48 -0.79
N ALA A 29 -33.48 11.07 -0.77
CA ALA A 29 -33.18 12.28 -1.53
C ALA A 29 -33.29 12.08 -3.05
N ALA A 30 -32.80 10.95 -3.60
CA ALA A 30 -32.92 10.63 -5.02
C ALA A 30 -34.38 10.52 -5.46
N ALA A 31 -35.23 9.93 -4.62
CA ALA A 31 -36.67 9.85 -4.88
C ALA A 31 -37.33 11.24 -4.88
N VAL A 32 -37.00 12.11 -3.92
CA VAL A 32 -37.50 13.49 -3.88
C VAL A 32 -37.04 14.29 -5.09
N ALA A 33 -35.75 14.22 -5.43
CA ALA A 33 -35.19 14.88 -6.60
C ALA A 33 -35.88 14.43 -7.90
N GLY A 34 -36.09 13.12 -8.04
CA GLY A 34 -36.84 12.52 -9.14
C GLY A 34 -38.25 13.08 -9.30
N THR A 35 -39.00 13.17 -8.19
CA THR A 35 -40.36 13.72 -8.20
C THR A 35 -40.37 15.19 -8.60
N GLY A 36 -39.40 15.98 -8.12
CA GLY A 36 -39.22 17.38 -8.51
C GLY A 36 -38.91 17.54 -10.00
N LEU A 37 -38.03 16.70 -10.54
CA LEU A 37 -37.60 16.72 -11.94
C LEU A 37 -38.77 16.46 -12.91
N LEU A 38 -39.63 15.48 -12.59
CA LEU A 38 -40.74 15.04 -13.45
C LEU A 38 -42.07 15.75 -13.17
N ARG A 39 -42.16 16.55 -12.09
CA ARG A 39 -43.38 17.28 -11.73
C ARG A 39 -44.00 18.10 -12.86
N PRO A 40 -43.25 18.83 -13.72
CA PRO A 40 -43.83 19.62 -14.81
C PRO A 40 -44.59 18.82 -15.88
N VAL A 41 -44.39 17.50 -15.92
CA VAL A 41 -44.93 16.61 -16.96
C VAL A 41 -46.09 15.76 -16.41
N ALA A 42 -46.16 15.59 -15.09
CA ALA A 42 -47.22 14.89 -14.42
C ALA A 42 -48.46 15.78 -14.26
N GLY A 43 -49.65 15.23 -14.53
CA GLY A 43 -50.92 15.88 -14.24
C GLY A 43 -51.22 15.96 -12.73
N ASP A 44 -52.50 15.95 -12.38
CA ASP A 44 -52.94 16.04 -10.98
C ASP A 44 -52.32 14.97 -10.09
N VAL A 45 -51.66 15.41 -9.02
CA VAL A 45 -50.99 14.51 -8.08
C VAL A 45 -51.97 14.08 -6.98
N GLY A 46 -52.23 12.78 -6.92
CA GLY A 46 -53.08 12.16 -5.90
C GLY A 46 -52.51 12.26 -4.49
N SER A 47 -53.37 12.10 -3.48
CA SER A 47 -53.03 12.23 -2.06
C SER A 47 -51.92 11.27 -1.62
N THR A 48 -51.91 10.03 -2.12
CA THR A 48 -50.88 9.03 -1.79
C THR A 48 -49.49 9.49 -2.21
N ALA A 49 -49.32 10.00 -3.44
CA ALA A 49 -48.04 10.49 -3.92
C ALA A 49 -47.54 11.71 -3.14
N ARG A 50 -48.47 12.57 -2.68
CA ARG A 50 -48.15 13.70 -1.77
C ARG A 50 -47.61 13.20 -0.43
N LEU A 51 -48.32 12.26 0.20
CA LEU A 51 -47.91 11.67 1.48
C LEU A 51 -46.57 10.95 1.37
N THR A 52 -46.36 10.14 0.33
CA THR A 52 -45.10 9.44 0.10
C THR A 52 -43.95 10.41 -0.12
N GLY A 53 -44.09 11.41 -0.99
CA GLY A 53 -43.01 12.36 -1.25
C GLY A 53 -42.70 13.27 -0.07
N ALA A 54 -43.72 13.70 0.69
CA ALA A 54 -43.51 14.45 1.94
C ALA A 54 -42.81 13.60 3.01
N GLY A 55 -43.19 12.32 3.15
CA GLY A 55 -42.55 11.37 4.07
C GLY A 55 -41.08 11.15 3.71
N LEU A 56 -40.76 10.89 2.44
CA LEU A 56 -39.39 10.72 1.97
C LEU A 56 -38.53 11.97 2.19
N ALA A 57 -39.09 13.16 1.92
CA ALA A 57 -38.40 14.43 2.17
C ALA A 57 -38.13 14.67 3.66
N GLY A 58 -39.11 14.36 4.53
CA GLY A 58 -38.95 14.45 5.97
C GLY A 58 -37.86 13.50 6.49
N ILE A 59 -37.88 12.24 6.05
CA ILE A 59 -36.84 11.25 6.41
C ILE A 59 -35.47 11.75 5.96
N SER A 60 -35.32 12.14 4.69
CA SER A 60 -34.06 12.63 4.14
C SER A 60 -33.53 13.85 4.90
N ALA A 61 -34.38 14.85 5.19
CA ALA A 61 -33.97 16.04 5.93
C ALA A 61 -33.53 15.71 7.38
N VAL A 62 -34.25 14.80 8.07
CA VAL A 62 -33.87 14.35 9.41
C VAL A 62 -32.53 13.62 9.38
N LEU A 63 -32.33 12.68 8.44
CA LEU A 63 -31.06 11.97 8.31
C LEU A 63 -29.89 12.91 7.98
N ALA A 64 -30.11 13.91 7.12
CA ALA A 64 -29.10 14.93 6.81
C ALA A 64 -28.70 15.75 8.06
N LEU A 65 -29.67 16.17 8.87
CA LEU A 65 -29.40 16.92 10.11
C LEU A 65 -28.73 16.03 11.18
N LEU A 66 -29.20 14.79 11.34
CA LEU A 66 -28.57 13.82 12.24
C LEU A 66 -27.11 13.56 11.86
N SER A 67 -26.80 13.58 10.56
CA SER A 67 -25.43 13.34 10.08
C SER A 67 -24.41 14.39 10.52
N ILE A 68 -24.87 15.62 10.75
CA ILE A 68 -24.03 16.71 11.28
C ILE A 68 -23.62 16.39 12.73
N THR A 69 -24.57 15.94 13.56
CA THR A 69 -24.34 15.74 15.00
C THR A 69 -23.74 14.39 15.33
N ALA A 70 -24.04 13.36 14.53
CA ALA A 70 -23.64 11.98 14.84
C ALA A 70 -22.30 11.59 14.21
N TRP A 71 -21.93 12.19 13.06
CA TRP A 71 -20.79 11.75 12.25
C TRP A 71 -19.92 12.91 11.73
N ASP A 72 -19.97 14.07 12.40
CA ASP A 72 -19.17 15.27 12.10
C ASP A 72 -19.20 15.70 10.62
N VAL A 73 -20.33 15.46 9.93
CA VAL A 73 -20.51 15.96 8.56
C VAL A 73 -20.54 17.49 8.60
N ASN A 74 -19.92 18.12 7.61
CA ASN A 74 -19.88 19.58 7.50
C ASN A 74 -21.29 20.18 7.67
N PRO A 75 -21.50 21.08 8.65
CA PRO A 75 -22.83 21.56 9.00
C PRO A 75 -23.49 22.33 7.85
N VAL A 76 -22.70 23.01 7.02
CA VAL A 76 -23.19 23.74 5.84
C VAL A 76 -23.69 22.77 4.77
N ALA A 77 -22.97 21.67 4.53
CA ALA A 77 -23.38 20.64 3.58
C ALA A 77 -24.66 19.94 4.03
N GLY A 78 -24.71 19.48 5.29
CA GLY A 78 -25.90 18.82 5.85
C GLY A 78 -27.13 19.72 5.89
N ALA A 79 -26.98 20.98 6.32
CA ALA A 79 -28.09 21.95 6.32
C ALA A 79 -28.53 22.30 4.89
N GLY A 80 -27.59 22.48 3.97
CA GLY A 80 -27.87 22.70 2.55
C GLY A 80 -28.67 21.56 1.92
N HIS A 81 -28.30 20.31 2.20
CA HIS A 81 -29.02 19.11 1.76
C HIS A 81 -30.47 19.13 2.29
N ALA A 82 -30.65 19.32 3.61
CA ALA A 82 -31.97 19.34 4.24
C ALA A 82 -32.87 20.45 3.67
N VAL A 83 -32.35 21.66 3.52
CA VAL A 83 -33.07 22.80 2.93
C VAL A 83 -33.50 22.49 1.50
N LEU A 84 -32.60 21.91 0.71
CA LEU A 84 -32.87 21.65 -0.70
C LEU A 84 -33.93 20.57 -0.90
N VAL A 85 -33.87 19.48 -0.12
CA VAL A 85 -34.88 18.41 -0.13
C VAL A 85 -36.25 18.94 0.26
N ILE A 86 -36.33 19.75 1.32
CA ILE A 86 -37.59 20.39 1.76
C ILE A 86 -38.11 21.35 0.68
N ALA A 87 -37.24 22.18 0.09
CA ALA A 87 -37.62 23.14 -0.94
C ALA A 87 -38.19 22.44 -2.19
N VAL A 88 -37.57 21.33 -2.63
CA VAL A 88 -38.09 20.50 -3.72
C VAL A 88 -39.47 19.96 -3.35
N ALA A 89 -39.61 19.34 -2.18
CA ALA A 89 -40.90 18.77 -1.74
C ALA A 89 -41.99 19.85 -1.71
N VAL A 90 -41.74 21.01 -1.09
CA VAL A 90 -42.68 22.14 -1.04
C VAL A 90 -43.08 22.59 -2.44
N ALA A 91 -42.12 22.78 -3.35
CA ALA A 91 -42.39 23.23 -4.73
C ALA A 91 -43.16 22.20 -5.58
N VAL A 92 -43.00 20.90 -5.32
CA VAL A 92 -43.75 19.83 -6.01
C VAL A 92 -45.26 19.96 -5.72
N TRP A 93 -45.61 20.40 -4.52
CA TRP A 93 -46.99 20.44 -4.03
C TRP A 93 -47.66 21.80 -4.15
N LEU A 94 -46.91 22.90 -4.28
CA LEU A 94 -47.49 24.22 -4.49
C LEU A 94 -48.15 24.32 -5.88
N PRO A 95 -49.44 24.75 -5.96
CA PRO A 95 -50.08 25.07 -7.23
C PRO A 95 -49.26 26.10 -8.03
N GLY A 96 -48.97 25.81 -9.29
CA GLY A 96 -48.22 26.72 -10.18
C GLY A 96 -46.69 26.71 -10.03
N ALA A 97 -46.14 26.02 -9.01
CA ALA A 97 -44.70 26.01 -8.74
C ALA A 97 -43.93 24.88 -9.47
N HIS A 98 -44.53 24.20 -10.45
CA HIS A 98 -43.96 23.01 -11.08
C HIS A 98 -42.59 23.27 -11.74
N ARG A 99 -42.40 24.46 -12.35
CA ARG A 99 -41.10 24.85 -12.92
C ARG A 99 -40.04 25.03 -11.84
N ALA A 100 -40.40 25.62 -10.70
CA ALA A 100 -39.48 25.79 -9.57
C ALA A 100 -39.03 24.45 -9.01
N ALA A 101 -39.95 23.47 -8.88
CA ALA A 101 -39.61 22.11 -8.43
C ALA A 101 -38.52 21.46 -9.29
N ARG A 102 -38.60 21.60 -10.62
CA ARG A 102 -37.58 21.10 -11.54
C ARG A 102 -36.23 21.77 -11.34
N TRP A 103 -36.21 23.09 -11.23
CA TRP A 103 -34.96 23.85 -11.04
C TRP A 103 -34.31 23.63 -9.68
N LEU A 104 -35.10 23.33 -8.64
CA LEU A 104 -34.60 22.94 -7.32
C LEU A 104 -34.13 21.48 -7.28
N ALA A 105 -34.72 20.60 -8.11
CA ALA A 105 -34.30 19.20 -8.20
C ALA A 105 -32.92 19.04 -8.86
N VAL A 106 -32.56 19.88 -9.83
CA VAL A 106 -31.24 19.83 -10.50
C VAL A 106 -30.06 19.95 -9.52
N PRO A 107 -29.97 20.97 -8.65
CA PRO A 107 -28.89 21.04 -7.66
C PRO A 107 -28.96 19.90 -6.64
N LEU A 108 -30.13 19.31 -6.37
CA LEU A 108 -30.22 18.14 -5.49
C LEU A 108 -29.63 16.90 -6.16
N ILE A 109 -29.90 16.70 -7.45
CA ILE A 109 -29.25 15.64 -8.24
C ILE A 109 -27.73 15.86 -8.28
N LEU A 110 -27.27 17.10 -8.52
CA LEU A 110 -25.85 17.41 -8.52
C LEU A 110 -25.20 17.12 -7.16
N LEU A 111 -25.88 17.46 -6.06
CA LEU A 111 -25.42 17.13 -4.71
C LEU A 111 -25.29 15.61 -4.53
N LEU A 112 -26.29 14.83 -4.95
CA LEU A 112 -26.24 13.36 -4.90
C LEU A 112 -25.09 12.79 -5.74
N VAL A 113 -24.81 13.37 -6.91
CA VAL A 113 -23.67 12.97 -7.73
C VAL A 113 -22.37 13.25 -6.99
N VAL A 114 -22.21 14.42 -6.37
CA VAL A 114 -21.00 14.74 -5.60
C VAL A 114 -20.84 13.81 -4.39
N GLU A 115 -21.92 13.53 -3.66
CA GLU A 115 -21.89 12.64 -2.50
C GLU A 115 -21.62 11.18 -2.87
N THR A 116 -22.05 10.73 -4.06
CA THR A 116 -21.76 9.39 -4.56
C THR A 116 -20.37 9.31 -5.20
N ALA A 117 -19.93 10.33 -5.92
CA ALA A 117 -18.65 10.39 -6.62
C ALA A 117 -17.48 10.87 -5.73
N ALA A 118 -17.68 11.04 -4.42
CA ALA A 118 -16.63 11.53 -3.51
C ALA A 118 -15.31 10.74 -3.70
N GLY A 119 -14.23 11.46 -4.01
CA GLY A 119 -12.90 10.88 -4.28
C GLY A 119 -12.68 10.38 -5.72
N ARG A 120 -13.67 10.51 -6.62
CA ARG A 120 -13.60 10.05 -8.03
C ARG A 120 -13.62 11.22 -9.00
N SER A 121 -12.95 11.07 -10.15
CA SER A 121 -12.85 12.11 -11.19
C SER A 121 -12.90 11.53 -12.61
N GLY A 122 -13.01 12.41 -13.61
CA GLY A 122 -12.99 12.01 -15.01
C GLY A 122 -14.19 11.14 -15.41
N VAL A 123 -13.91 9.95 -15.96
CA VAL A 123 -14.93 9.02 -16.46
C VAL A 123 -15.85 8.56 -15.34
N ASP A 124 -15.31 8.25 -14.16
CA ASP A 124 -16.10 7.77 -13.02
C ASP A 124 -17.19 8.78 -12.61
N PHE A 125 -16.84 10.06 -12.55
CA PHE A 125 -17.79 11.12 -12.23
C PHE A 125 -18.92 11.22 -13.27
N ALA A 126 -18.59 11.06 -14.55
CA ALA A 126 -19.59 11.05 -15.63
C ALA A 126 -20.53 9.85 -15.51
N VAL A 127 -20.00 8.68 -15.17
CA VAL A 127 -20.82 7.47 -14.97
C VAL A 127 -21.73 7.62 -13.76
N ASP A 128 -21.24 8.13 -12.63
CA ASP A 128 -22.07 8.43 -11.45
C ASP A 128 -23.20 9.41 -11.80
N THR A 129 -22.89 10.45 -12.59
CA THR A 129 -23.89 11.42 -13.05
C THR A 129 -25.02 10.75 -13.82
N VAL A 130 -24.69 9.89 -14.78
CA VAL A 130 -25.67 9.16 -15.59
C VAL A 130 -26.50 8.22 -14.72
N TYR A 131 -25.85 7.46 -13.84
CA TYR A 131 -26.53 6.48 -12.99
C TYR A 131 -27.50 7.14 -12.01
N VAL A 132 -27.04 8.17 -11.29
CA VAL A 132 -27.85 8.91 -10.31
C VAL A 132 -29.02 9.62 -10.99
N ALA A 133 -28.78 10.31 -12.11
CA ALA A 133 -29.84 11.00 -12.84
C ALA A 133 -30.89 10.00 -13.39
N ALA A 134 -30.46 8.86 -13.92
CA ALA A 134 -31.37 7.83 -14.43
C ALA A 134 -32.21 7.21 -13.30
N ALA A 135 -31.59 6.87 -12.17
CA ALA A 135 -32.28 6.32 -10.99
C ALA A 135 -33.28 7.33 -10.39
N ALA A 136 -32.86 8.60 -10.20
CA ALA A 136 -33.74 9.65 -9.71
C ALA A 136 -34.94 9.85 -10.65
N THR A 137 -34.71 9.94 -11.96
CA THR A 137 -35.80 10.03 -12.95
C THR A 137 -36.75 8.83 -12.86
N TRP A 138 -36.22 7.62 -12.67
CA TRP A 138 -37.03 6.43 -12.48
C TRP A 138 -37.95 6.54 -11.25
N PHE A 139 -37.39 6.90 -10.09
CA PHE A 139 -38.14 7.07 -8.84
C PHE A 139 -39.25 8.13 -8.98
N GLY A 140 -38.96 9.25 -9.63
CA GLY A 140 -39.97 10.28 -9.91
C GLY A 140 -41.15 9.73 -10.71
N ALA A 141 -40.90 8.92 -11.73
CA ALA A 141 -41.94 8.33 -12.55
C ALA A 141 -42.68 7.17 -11.84
N VAL A 142 -42.11 6.59 -10.77
CA VAL A 142 -42.81 5.58 -9.94
C VAL A 142 -43.79 6.27 -8.99
N ILE A 143 -43.39 7.40 -8.41
CA ILE A 143 -44.19 8.13 -7.41
C ILE A 143 -45.30 8.96 -8.07
N LEU A 144 -45.04 9.57 -9.23
CA LEU A 144 -46.02 10.41 -9.91
C LEU A 144 -47.05 9.58 -10.70
N PRO A 145 -48.34 9.98 -10.70
CA PRO A 145 -49.39 9.24 -11.40
C PRO A 145 -49.22 9.27 -12.93
N ARG A 146 -49.67 8.20 -13.61
CA ARG A 146 -49.46 7.94 -15.05
C ARG A 146 -50.26 8.82 -16.03
N ARG A 147 -50.97 9.84 -15.54
CA ARG A 147 -51.65 10.81 -16.41
C ARG A 147 -50.65 11.88 -16.82
N TRP A 148 -49.77 11.53 -17.76
CA TRP A 148 -48.80 12.47 -18.31
C TRP A 148 -49.51 13.30 -19.38
N GLU A 149 -49.64 14.60 -19.14
CA GLU A 149 -50.47 15.50 -19.96
C GLU A 149 -49.85 15.79 -21.33
N SER A 150 -48.53 15.57 -21.47
CA SER A 150 -47.80 15.77 -22.72
C SER A 150 -47.75 14.49 -23.57
N ALA A 151 -48.21 14.56 -24.82
CA ALA A 151 -48.15 13.46 -25.80
C ALA A 151 -46.73 12.98 -26.15
N THR A 152 -45.69 13.69 -25.71
CA THR A 152 -44.29 13.46 -26.08
C THR A 152 -43.58 12.38 -25.26
N LEU A 153 -43.96 12.16 -24.00
CA LEU A 153 -43.30 11.21 -23.11
C LEU A 153 -44.17 9.96 -22.95
N ARG A 154 -43.74 8.85 -23.54
CA ARG A 154 -44.36 7.54 -23.34
C ARG A 154 -43.61 6.83 -22.21
N PRO A 155 -44.29 6.33 -21.16
CA PRO A 155 -43.63 5.74 -19.99
C PRO A 155 -42.84 4.47 -20.33
N GLY A 156 -43.27 3.68 -21.32
CA GLY A 156 -42.57 2.47 -21.77
C GLY A 156 -41.18 2.77 -22.36
N PRO A 157 -41.09 3.58 -23.44
CA PRO A 157 -39.81 4.01 -24.01
C PRO A 157 -38.89 4.69 -22.99
N LEU A 158 -39.42 5.56 -22.12
CA LEU A 158 -38.62 6.19 -21.08
C LEU A 158 -38.00 5.14 -20.15
N ALA A 159 -38.79 4.19 -19.67
CA ALA A 159 -38.31 3.10 -18.81
C ALA A 159 -37.21 2.28 -19.51
N ILE A 160 -37.38 1.94 -20.79
CA ILE A 160 -36.35 1.21 -21.54
C ILE A 160 -35.06 2.03 -21.63
N THR A 161 -35.16 3.33 -21.92
CA THR A 161 -33.98 4.21 -21.99
C THR A 161 -33.26 4.35 -20.66
N LEU A 162 -34.01 4.55 -19.55
CA LEU A 162 -33.43 4.68 -18.22
C LEU A 162 -32.78 3.36 -17.77
N ALA A 163 -33.43 2.22 -18.00
CA ALA A 163 -32.87 0.91 -17.70
C ALA A 163 -31.60 0.64 -18.53
N GLY A 164 -31.62 1.00 -19.82
CA GLY A 164 -30.45 0.93 -20.69
C GLY A 164 -29.28 1.78 -20.18
N LEU A 165 -29.54 3.03 -19.76
CA LEU A 165 -28.52 3.90 -19.18
C LEU A 165 -27.94 3.33 -17.88
N LEU A 166 -28.78 2.78 -16.99
CA LEU A 166 -28.31 2.13 -15.76
C LEU A 166 -27.43 0.91 -16.05
N VAL A 167 -27.81 0.07 -17.04
CA VAL A 167 -27.01 -1.08 -17.48
C VAL A 167 -25.66 -0.63 -18.03
N VAL A 168 -25.66 0.35 -18.94
CA VAL A 168 -24.42 0.87 -19.53
C VAL A 168 -23.51 1.45 -18.46
N ALA A 169 -24.04 2.26 -17.54
CA ALA A 169 -23.27 2.83 -16.44
C ALA A 169 -22.72 1.74 -15.51
N GLY A 170 -23.52 0.72 -15.18
CA GLY A 170 -23.10 -0.47 -14.45
C GLY A 170 -21.92 -1.20 -15.13
N VAL A 171 -22.04 -1.49 -16.42
CA VAL A 171 -21.00 -2.20 -17.19
C VAL A 171 -19.72 -1.37 -17.29
N VAL A 172 -19.82 -0.08 -17.55
CA VAL A 172 -18.64 0.81 -17.59
C VAL A 172 -17.95 0.82 -16.23
N ARG A 173 -18.71 0.89 -15.13
CA ARG A 173 -18.14 0.82 -13.77
C ARG A 173 -17.46 -0.50 -13.48
N LEU A 174 -18.06 -1.62 -13.88
CA LEU A 174 -17.47 -2.95 -13.73
C LEU A 174 -16.11 -3.02 -14.45
N VAL A 175 -16.06 -2.58 -15.71
CA VAL A 175 -14.82 -2.54 -16.51
C VAL A 175 -13.79 -1.57 -15.92
N ALA A 176 -14.20 -0.38 -15.47
CA ALA A 176 -13.32 0.63 -14.90
C ALA A 176 -12.82 0.30 -13.48
N SER A 177 -13.49 -0.61 -12.77
CA SER A 177 -13.15 -0.95 -11.38
C SER A 177 -11.80 -1.64 -11.20
N GLY A 178 -11.23 -2.21 -12.27
CA GLY A 178 -10.02 -3.03 -12.19
C GLY A 178 -10.21 -4.38 -11.48
N VAL A 179 -11.42 -4.66 -10.98
CA VAL A 179 -11.79 -5.99 -10.49
C VAL A 179 -12.04 -6.88 -11.70
N GLY A 180 -11.12 -7.82 -11.92
CA GLY A 180 -11.25 -8.78 -13.01
C GLY A 180 -12.49 -9.67 -12.85
N PHE A 181 -12.84 -10.43 -13.88
CA PHE A 181 -13.82 -11.51 -13.79
C PHE A 181 -13.24 -12.71 -13.01
N ASP A 182 -12.82 -12.44 -11.77
CA ASP A 182 -12.13 -13.35 -10.87
C ASP A 182 -12.89 -13.47 -9.53
N ARG A 183 -12.29 -14.17 -8.58
CA ARG A 183 -12.93 -14.46 -7.29
C ARG A 183 -13.30 -13.21 -6.48
N ARG A 184 -12.63 -12.08 -6.69
CA ARG A 184 -12.97 -10.83 -6.01
C ARG A 184 -14.38 -10.36 -6.32
N LEU A 185 -14.97 -10.75 -7.46
CA LEU A 185 -16.37 -10.42 -7.77
C LEU A 185 -17.38 -11.13 -6.86
N TYR A 186 -17.09 -12.32 -6.35
CA TYR A 186 -18.06 -13.11 -5.59
C TYR A 186 -17.63 -13.38 -4.14
N ASP A 187 -16.34 -13.31 -3.81
CA ASP A 187 -15.81 -13.48 -2.46
C ASP A 187 -15.72 -12.16 -1.68
N SER A 188 -15.69 -11.00 -2.36
CA SER A 188 -15.60 -9.69 -1.70
C SER A 188 -16.95 -8.96 -1.65
N ALA A 189 -17.19 -8.21 -0.56
CA ALA A 189 -18.36 -7.35 -0.44
C ALA A 189 -18.44 -6.33 -1.59
N PHE A 190 -17.30 -5.75 -1.99
CA PHE A 190 -17.23 -4.81 -3.11
C PHE A 190 -17.66 -5.47 -4.42
N GLY A 191 -17.16 -6.68 -4.69
CA GLY A 191 -17.51 -7.46 -5.87
C GLY A 191 -19.00 -7.81 -5.92
N LEU A 192 -19.58 -8.21 -4.79
CA LEU A 192 -21.01 -8.51 -4.68
C LEU A 192 -21.87 -7.26 -4.96
N VAL A 193 -21.49 -6.13 -4.37
CA VAL A 193 -22.17 -4.84 -4.58
C VAL A 193 -22.01 -4.36 -6.02
N LEU A 194 -20.82 -4.48 -6.60
CA LEU A 194 -20.54 -4.15 -8.00
C LEU A 194 -21.36 -5.03 -8.94
N THR A 195 -21.40 -6.33 -8.68
CA THR A 195 -22.22 -7.29 -9.45
C THR A 195 -23.70 -6.94 -9.35
N ALA A 196 -24.20 -6.64 -8.15
CA ALA A 196 -25.58 -6.21 -7.96
C ALA A 196 -25.91 -4.93 -8.74
N SER A 197 -24.97 -3.98 -8.82
CA SER A 197 -25.13 -2.73 -9.58
C SER A 197 -25.24 -2.94 -11.09
N VAL A 198 -24.83 -4.11 -11.62
CA VAL A 198 -24.97 -4.48 -13.04
C VAL A 198 -26.17 -5.38 -13.27
N VAL A 199 -26.31 -6.43 -12.45
CA VAL A 199 -27.35 -7.46 -12.62
C VAL A 199 -28.74 -6.89 -12.36
N LEU A 200 -28.92 -6.04 -11.33
CA LEU A 200 -30.24 -5.49 -11.00
C LEU A 200 -30.79 -4.59 -12.13
N PRO A 201 -30.02 -3.66 -12.72
CA PRO A 201 -30.47 -2.94 -13.92
C PRO A 201 -30.79 -3.82 -15.13
N ILE A 202 -30.05 -4.91 -15.35
CA ILE A 202 -30.35 -5.88 -16.43
C ILE A 202 -31.71 -6.53 -16.17
N VAL A 203 -31.99 -6.93 -14.93
CA VAL A 203 -33.30 -7.45 -14.52
C VAL A 203 -34.40 -6.41 -14.78
N VAL A 204 -34.18 -5.14 -14.42
CA VAL A 204 -35.14 -4.05 -14.71
C VAL A 204 -35.40 -3.90 -16.20
N LEU A 205 -34.35 -3.91 -17.03
CA LEU A 205 -34.48 -3.82 -18.49
C LEU A 205 -35.32 -4.99 -19.04
N VAL A 206 -35.04 -6.22 -18.62
CA VAL A 206 -35.78 -7.41 -19.05
C VAL A 206 -37.25 -7.37 -18.60
N LEU A 207 -37.52 -7.00 -17.34
CA LEU A 207 -38.89 -6.86 -16.82
C LEU A 207 -39.67 -5.79 -17.59
N THR A 208 -39.00 -4.67 -17.92
CA THR A 208 -39.60 -3.57 -18.68
C THR A 208 -39.94 -3.99 -20.11
N ILE A 209 -39.05 -4.70 -20.80
CA ILE A 209 -39.29 -5.23 -22.15
C ILE A 209 -40.44 -6.25 -22.15
N ARG A 210 -40.54 -7.09 -21.10
CA ARG A 210 -41.61 -8.08 -20.95
C ARG A 210 -42.96 -7.49 -20.52
N GLY A 211 -43.05 -6.19 -20.30
CA GLY A 211 -44.28 -5.53 -19.85
C GLY A 211 -44.68 -5.87 -18.41
N LEU A 212 -43.77 -6.47 -17.62
CA LEU A 212 -43.96 -6.72 -16.20
C LEU A 212 -43.78 -5.41 -15.44
N GLY A 213 -44.85 -4.60 -15.47
CA GLY A 213 -45.15 -3.44 -14.64
C GLY A 213 -44.00 -2.55 -14.17
N TYR A 214 -43.99 -1.30 -14.64
CA TYR A 214 -43.09 -0.23 -14.16
C TYR A 214 -42.93 -0.09 -12.62
N GLN A 215 -43.96 -0.51 -11.85
CA GLN A 215 -43.94 -0.47 -10.38
C GLN A 215 -43.01 -1.52 -9.75
N THR A 216 -42.93 -2.74 -10.30
CA THR A 216 -42.01 -3.78 -9.80
C THR A 216 -40.56 -3.41 -10.10
N GLY A 217 -40.32 -2.74 -11.24
CA GLY A 217 -39.02 -2.16 -11.57
C GLY A 217 -38.53 -1.13 -10.54
N GLY A 218 -39.42 -0.37 -9.89
CA GLY A 218 -39.04 0.65 -8.90
C GLY A 218 -38.28 0.09 -7.70
N ILE A 219 -38.70 -1.07 -7.17
CA ILE A 219 -38.01 -1.73 -6.05
C ILE A 219 -36.62 -2.22 -6.48
N VAL A 220 -36.52 -2.80 -7.68
CA VAL A 220 -35.25 -3.30 -8.23
C VAL A 220 -34.28 -2.16 -8.53
N VAL A 221 -34.76 -1.02 -9.06
CA VAL A 221 -33.95 0.20 -9.22
C VAL A 221 -33.52 0.77 -7.87
N ALA A 222 -34.37 0.74 -6.84
CA ALA A 222 -33.97 1.16 -5.50
C ALA A 222 -32.83 0.29 -4.96
N ALA A 223 -32.93 -1.04 -5.09
CA ALA A 223 -31.86 -1.96 -4.71
C ALA A 223 -30.58 -1.74 -5.53
N ALA A 224 -30.69 -1.51 -6.85
CA ALA A 224 -29.57 -1.20 -7.73
C ALA A 224 -28.89 0.13 -7.36
N PHE A 225 -29.66 1.13 -6.97
CA PHE A 225 -29.16 2.42 -6.51
C PHE A 225 -28.44 2.30 -5.17
N LEU A 226 -28.99 1.57 -4.22
CA LEU A 226 -28.33 1.27 -2.95
C LEU A 226 -27.00 0.53 -3.14
N ALA A 227 -26.97 -0.46 -4.05
CA ALA A 227 -25.72 -1.13 -4.41
C ALA A 227 -24.71 -0.12 -5.01
N TRP A 228 -25.14 0.71 -5.97
CA TRP A 228 -24.28 1.72 -6.57
C TRP A 228 -23.68 2.68 -5.54
N THR A 229 -24.49 3.20 -4.62
CA THR A 229 -24.04 4.15 -3.61
C THR A 229 -23.19 3.49 -2.52
N ALA A 230 -23.40 2.20 -2.23
CA ALA A 230 -22.56 1.43 -1.32
C ALA A 230 -21.12 1.26 -1.83
N LEU A 231 -20.86 1.33 -3.14
CA LEU A 231 -19.50 1.26 -3.70
C LEU A 231 -18.58 2.37 -3.18
N ALA A 232 -19.13 3.50 -2.72
CA ALA A 232 -18.35 4.60 -2.13
C ALA A 232 -17.99 4.37 -0.65
N ALA A 233 -18.56 3.33 -0.02
CA ALA A 233 -18.34 2.99 1.39
C ALA A 233 -17.63 1.65 1.58
N VAL A 234 -17.64 0.78 0.56
CA VAL A 234 -16.98 -0.53 0.62
C VAL A 234 -15.56 -0.41 0.04
N PRO A 235 -14.51 -0.79 0.78
CA PRO A 235 -13.14 -0.79 0.28
C PRO A 235 -12.99 -1.64 -0.98
N VAL A 236 -12.23 -1.16 -1.95
CA VAL A 236 -11.87 -1.95 -3.13
C VAL A 236 -10.94 -3.08 -2.68
N PRO A 237 -11.22 -4.35 -3.02
CA PRO A 237 -10.36 -5.46 -2.66
C PRO A 237 -9.00 -5.29 -3.32
N GLY A 238 -7.95 -5.67 -2.58
CA GLY A 238 -6.62 -5.73 -3.12
C GLY A 238 -6.54 -6.64 -4.36
N PRO A 239 -5.47 -6.51 -5.16
CA PRO A 239 -5.17 -7.49 -6.20
C PRO A 239 -4.94 -8.87 -5.59
N LEU A 240 -5.27 -9.90 -6.37
CA LEU A 240 -5.06 -11.27 -5.93
C LEU A 240 -3.56 -11.58 -5.82
N PRO A 241 -3.17 -12.44 -4.87
CA PRO A 241 -1.81 -12.92 -4.78
C PRO A 241 -1.42 -13.67 -6.07
N GLU A 242 -0.22 -13.38 -6.58
CA GLU A 242 0.33 -14.02 -7.78
C GLU A 242 1.43 -15.00 -7.37
N PRO A 243 1.41 -16.25 -7.86
CA PRO A 243 2.43 -17.24 -7.52
C PRO A 243 3.86 -16.78 -7.74
N GLY A 244 4.65 -16.76 -6.66
CA GLY A 244 6.08 -16.41 -6.65
C GLY A 244 6.38 -14.93 -6.71
N VAL A 245 5.37 -14.08 -6.81
CA VAL A 245 5.50 -12.67 -6.49
C VAL A 245 5.37 -12.57 -4.96
N PRO A 246 6.38 -12.05 -4.24
CA PRO A 246 6.27 -11.87 -2.80
C PRO A 246 5.05 -11.01 -2.44
N VAL A 247 4.41 -11.31 -1.31
CA VAL A 247 3.14 -10.68 -0.91
C VAL A 247 3.43 -9.62 0.14
N LEU A 248 3.04 -8.37 -0.14
CA LEU A 248 2.95 -7.30 0.86
C LEU A 248 1.47 -7.02 1.11
N ALA A 249 1.04 -7.25 2.35
CA ALA A 249 -0.35 -7.07 2.77
C ALA A 249 -0.42 -6.47 4.18
N GLU A 250 -1.62 -6.10 4.63
CA GLU A 250 -1.88 -5.70 6.01
C GLU A 250 -2.70 -6.78 6.70
N ALA A 251 -2.28 -7.21 7.90
CA ALA A 251 -3.06 -8.11 8.74
C ALA A 251 -2.85 -7.77 10.21
N ALA A 252 -3.90 -7.93 11.02
CA ALA A 252 -3.90 -7.52 12.43
C ALA A 252 -3.47 -6.05 12.64
N GLY A 253 -3.69 -5.18 11.65
CA GLY A 253 -3.33 -3.76 11.67
C GLY A 253 -1.83 -3.48 11.64
N VAL A 254 -1.04 -4.39 11.04
CA VAL A 254 0.41 -4.25 10.78
C VAL A 254 0.72 -4.74 9.36
N PRO A 255 1.75 -4.19 8.68
CA PRO A 255 2.16 -4.70 7.39
C PRO A 255 2.89 -6.05 7.55
N VAL A 256 2.69 -6.93 6.57
CA VAL A 256 3.17 -8.31 6.55
C VAL A 256 3.79 -8.56 5.18
N LEU A 257 5.02 -9.06 5.16
CA LEU A 257 5.72 -9.44 3.94
C LEU A 257 5.94 -10.96 3.92
N ILE A 258 5.52 -11.63 2.86
CA ILE A 258 5.68 -13.07 2.66
C ILE A 258 6.55 -13.32 1.42
N SER A 259 7.67 -14.03 1.59
CA SER A 259 8.64 -14.31 0.53
C SER A 259 9.19 -15.74 0.64
N PRO A 260 9.45 -16.48 -0.47
CA PRO A 260 9.32 -16.09 -1.88
C PRO A 260 7.91 -16.24 -2.46
N HIS A 261 6.93 -16.61 -1.64
CA HIS A 261 5.54 -16.91 -2.04
C HIS A 261 5.45 -18.09 -3.04
N ARG A 262 6.10 -19.21 -2.67
CA ARG A 262 6.12 -20.48 -3.41
C ARG A 262 5.76 -21.65 -2.48
N PRO A 263 5.37 -22.83 -3.01
CA PRO A 263 5.11 -23.98 -2.16
C PRO A 263 6.36 -24.35 -1.39
N GLY A 264 6.18 -24.74 -0.13
CA GLY A 264 7.26 -25.05 0.78
C GLY A 264 7.52 -23.94 1.80
N THR A 265 8.77 -23.86 2.26
CA THR A 265 9.15 -22.92 3.33
C THR A 265 9.23 -21.49 2.82
N ASN A 266 8.50 -20.59 3.48
CA ASN A 266 8.48 -19.16 3.24
C ASN A 266 8.83 -18.41 4.53
N LEU A 267 9.38 -17.20 4.38
CA LEU A 267 9.56 -16.26 5.47
C LEU A 267 8.41 -15.26 5.49
N VAL A 268 7.93 -15.01 6.71
CA VAL A 268 6.97 -13.97 7.03
C VAL A 268 7.68 -12.94 7.89
N HIS A 269 7.86 -11.75 7.34
CA HIS A 269 8.45 -10.63 8.02
C HIS A 269 7.34 -9.75 8.60
N LEU A 270 7.53 -9.36 9.84
CA LEU A 270 6.73 -8.38 10.56
C LEU A 270 7.66 -7.26 11.05
N PRO A 271 7.29 -5.97 10.86
CA PRO A 271 8.14 -4.87 11.31
C PRO A 271 8.21 -4.82 12.84
N ALA A 272 9.17 -4.05 13.37
CA ALA A 272 9.31 -3.87 14.82
C ALA A 272 8.02 -3.38 15.51
N ALA A 273 7.23 -2.55 14.82
CA ALA A 273 5.94 -2.05 15.28
C ALA A 273 4.88 -3.14 15.55
N ALA A 274 5.06 -4.36 15.02
CA ALA A 274 4.19 -5.50 15.29
C ALA A 274 4.37 -6.13 16.68
N GLY A 275 5.41 -5.72 17.42
CA GLY A 275 5.73 -6.25 18.74
C GLY A 275 6.38 -7.64 18.70
N GLN A 276 6.82 -8.12 19.87
CA GLN A 276 7.60 -9.36 20.01
C GLN A 276 6.76 -10.63 20.20
N ASP A 277 5.45 -10.48 20.34
CA ASP A 277 4.50 -11.58 20.56
C ASP A 277 3.70 -11.93 19.31
N ALA A 278 4.16 -11.47 18.15
CA ALA A 278 3.48 -11.74 16.90
C ALA A 278 3.61 -13.22 16.52
N GLU A 279 2.51 -13.78 16.06
CA GLU A 279 2.39 -15.18 15.66
C GLU A 279 1.74 -15.30 14.28
N VAL A 280 2.13 -16.35 13.57
CA VAL A 280 1.66 -16.64 12.23
C VAL A 280 1.23 -18.09 12.12
N SER A 281 0.07 -18.35 11.53
CA SER A 281 -0.40 -19.71 11.24
C SER A 281 -0.89 -19.82 9.79
N VAL A 282 -0.81 -21.03 9.23
CA VAL A 282 -1.26 -21.33 7.86
C VAL A 282 -2.47 -22.25 7.95
N GLY A 283 -3.64 -21.78 7.50
CA GLY A 283 -4.91 -22.46 7.74
C GLY A 283 -5.13 -22.82 9.21
N ASP A 284 -5.56 -24.06 9.48
CA ASP A 284 -5.73 -24.63 10.83
C ASP A 284 -4.42 -25.19 11.43
N GLY A 285 -3.27 -24.87 10.83
CA GLY A 285 -1.96 -25.31 11.29
C GLY A 285 -1.52 -24.65 12.61
N PRO A 286 -0.47 -25.18 13.27
CA PRO A 286 0.04 -24.61 14.51
C PRO A 286 0.58 -23.19 14.30
N ALA A 287 0.29 -22.30 15.24
CA ALA A 287 0.87 -20.97 15.27
C ALA A 287 2.39 -21.03 15.50
N ARG A 288 3.13 -20.24 14.73
CA ARG A 288 4.58 -20.05 14.82
C ARG A 288 4.86 -18.63 15.31
N ARG A 289 5.67 -18.50 16.36
CA ARG A 289 6.10 -17.20 16.85
C ARG A 289 7.11 -16.58 15.90
N ALA A 290 6.95 -15.30 15.58
CA ALA A 290 7.97 -14.53 14.88
C ALA A 290 9.10 -14.17 15.84
N VAL A 291 10.35 -14.36 15.41
CA VAL A 291 11.54 -14.14 16.24
C VAL A 291 12.54 -13.24 15.52
N PRO A 292 13.39 -12.48 16.26
CA PRO A 292 14.48 -11.73 15.66
C PRO A 292 15.45 -12.65 14.90
N ARG A 293 15.99 -12.17 13.78
CA ARG A 293 17.06 -12.83 13.04
C ARG A 293 18.30 -11.95 13.02
N LEU A 294 19.47 -12.59 13.11
CA LEU A 294 20.75 -11.89 13.17
C LEU A 294 20.97 -11.07 11.89
N GLY A 295 21.34 -9.80 12.06
CA GLY A 295 21.61 -8.85 10.98
C GLY A 295 20.35 -8.29 10.29
N ALA A 296 19.14 -8.68 10.70
CA ALA A 296 17.88 -8.22 10.13
C ALA A 296 17.07 -7.40 11.14
N GLU A 297 16.24 -6.50 10.64
CA GLU A 297 15.28 -5.73 11.44
C GLU A 297 13.97 -6.52 11.65
N GLY A 298 13.17 -6.10 12.63
CA GLY A 298 11.86 -6.69 12.92
C GLY A 298 11.92 -8.14 13.42
N THR A 299 10.85 -8.88 13.14
CA THR A 299 10.71 -10.29 13.51
C THR A 299 10.28 -11.13 12.32
N TRP A 300 10.67 -12.41 12.36
CA TRP A 300 10.58 -13.32 11.23
C TRP A 300 10.00 -14.66 11.68
N ALA A 301 9.03 -15.18 10.93
CA ALA A 301 8.50 -16.52 11.11
C ALA A 301 8.73 -17.37 9.85
N GLU A 302 9.22 -18.58 10.03
CA GLU A 302 9.25 -19.59 8.97
C GLU A 302 7.93 -20.34 8.95
N VAL A 303 7.28 -20.37 7.79
CA VAL A 303 6.00 -21.04 7.58
C VAL A 303 6.07 -21.95 6.37
N GLU A 304 5.38 -23.09 6.44
CA GLU A 304 5.24 -24.00 5.30
C GLU A 304 3.93 -23.68 4.59
N LEU A 305 4.02 -23.14 3.37
CA LEU A 305 2.84 -22.85 2.55
C LEU A 305 2.56 -24.03 1.61
N PRO A 306 1.31 -24.55 1.59
CA PRO A 306 0.92 -25.59 0.64
C PRO A 306 0.89 -25.07 -0.79
N GLU A 307 0.86 -25.99 -1.76
CA GLU A 307 0.65 -25.68 -3.17
C GLU A 307 -0.72 -25.04 -3.40
N GLY A 308 -0.74 -23.98 -4.21
CA GLY A 308 -1.94 -23.25 -4.61
C GLY A 308 -2.45 -22.29 -3.54
N ARG A 309 -3.79 -22.15 -3.49
CA ARG A 309 -4.47 -21.11 -2.71
C ARG A 309 -4.58 -21.50 -1.24
N GLY A 310 -4.39 -20.52 -0.37
CA GLY A 310 -4.60 -20.66 1.06
C GLY A 310 -4.72 -19.31 1.75
N GLU A 311 -4.76 -19.36 3.08
CA GLU A 311 -4.78 -18.18 3.93
C GLU A 311 -3.73 -18.32 5.02
N LEU A 312 -3.09 -17.19 5.33
CA LEU A 312 -2.16 -17.04 6.42
C LEU A 312 -2.78 -16.11 7.46
N THR A 313 -2.89 -16.57 8.70
CA THR A 313 -3.40 -15.76 9.81
C THR A 313 -2.24 -15.15 10.57
N VAL A 314 -2.30 -13.84 10.80
CA VAL A 314 -1.37 -13.09 11.65
C VAL A 314 -2.09 -12.67 12.91
N ARG A 315 -1.44 -12.90 14.05
CA ARG A 315 -1.89 -12.46 15.36
C ARG A 315 -0.84 -11.53 15.95
N SER A 316 -1.23 -10.30 16.27
CA SER A 316 -0.35 -9.29 16.87
C SER A 316 -1.16 -8.36 17.78
N GLY A 317 -0.65 -8.10 18.99
CA GLY A 317 -1.29 -7.18 19.94
C GLY A 317 -2.73 -7.54 20.31
N GLY A 318 -3.07 -8.84 20.35
CA GLY A 318 -4.43 -9.33 20.60
C GLY A 318 -5.40 -9.19 19.42
N ARG A 319 -4.94 -8.64 18.28
CA ARG A 319 -5.69 -8.57 17.02
C ARG A 319 -5.31 -9.74 16.14
N ASN A 320 -6.28 -10.22 15.36
CA ASN A 320 -6.06 -11.22 14.32
C ASN A 320 -6.42 -10.62 12.96
N GLY A 321 -5.71 -11.02 11.92
CA GLY A 321 -6.06 -10.74 10.53
C GLY A 321 -5.56 -11.85 9.62
N THR A 322 -6.13 -11.93 8.42
CA THR A 322 -5.79 -12.93 7.42
C THR A 322 -5.16 -12.28 6.19
N VAL A 323 -4.25 -13.01 5.56
CA VAL A 323 -3.60 -12.66 4.29
C VAL A 323 -3.87 -13.79 3.31
N ASP A 324 -4.46 -13.46 2.16
CA ASP A 324 -4.63 -14.40 1.07
C ASP A 324 -3.27 -14.75 0.45
N VAL A 325 -3.03 -16.04 0.22
CA VAL A 325 -1.86 -16.54 -0.48
C VAL A 325 -2.26 -17.43 -1.66
N ASP A 326 -1.43 -17.44 -2.69
CA ASP A 326 -1.51 -18.38 -3.82
C ASP A 326 -0.08 -18.68 -4.28
N THR A 327 0.48 -19.78 -3.79
CA THR A 327 1.88 -20.13 -4.04
C THR A 327 2.10 -20.72 -5.43
N GLY A 328 1.03 -21.08 -6.15
CA GLY A 328 1.09 -21.89 -7.37
C GLY A 328 1.78 -23.23 -7.11
N SER A 329 2.49 -23.76 -8.12
CA SER A 329 3.11 -25.10 -8.08
C SER A 329 4.64 -25.11 -8.31
N GLY A 330 5.23 -23.94 -8.61
CA GLY A 330 6.66 -23.82 -8.93
C GLY A 330 7.53 -23.67 -7.70
N THR A 331 8.78 -24.11 -7.73
CA THR A 331 9.71 -23.95 -6.60
C THR A 331 10.26 -22.52 -6.50
N GLY A 332 10.58 -22.09 -5.27
CA GLY A 332 11.26 -20.82 -5.01
C GLY A 332 12.78 -20.92 -5.02
N PRO A 333 13.50 -19.79 -4.92
CA PRO A 333 14.94 -19.78 -4.72
C PRO A 333 15.30 -20.43 -3.38
N ALA A 334 16.29 -21.33 -3.38
CA ALA A 334 16.65 -22.10 -2.20
C ALA A 334 17.16 -21.24 -1.03
N SER A 335 17.78 -20.10 -1.33
CA SER A 335 18.31 -19.14 -0.34
C SER A 335 17.24 -18.24 0.28
N ALA A 336 16.02 -18.18 -0.28
CA ALA A 336 14.98 -17.23 0.12
C ALA A 336 14.42 -17.47 1.53
N SER A 337 14.51 -18.70 2.05
CA SER A 337 14.07 -19.06 3.40
C SER A 337 15.21 -19.31 4.39
N GLY A 338 16.45 -19.39 3.90
CA GLY A 338 17.64 -19.65 4.71
C GLY A 338 18.16 -18.41 5.46
N VAL A 339 19.44 -18.43 5.81
CA VAL A 339 20.12 -17.34 6.54
C VAL A 339 20.11 -16.03 5.75
N ASP A 340 20.19 -16.09 4.42
CA ASP A 340 20.15 -14.92 3.52
C ASP A 340 18.72 -14.52 3.13
N GLY A 341 17.71 -15.22 3.64
CA GLY A 341 16.31 -14.95 3.36
C GLY A 341 15.85 -13.53 3.71
N PRO A 342 16.30 -12.92 4.83
CA PRO A 342 15.96 -11.53 5.14
C PRO A 342 16.40 -10.54 4.07
N GLU A 343 17.62 -10.68 3.55
CA GLU A 343 18.09 -9.81 2.47
C GLU A 343 17.30 -10.01 1.18
N CYS A 344 16.95 -11.27 0.87
CA CYS A 344 16.11 -11.60 -0.27
C CYS A 344 14.70 -10.99 -0.15
N ALA A 345 14.12 -11.04 1.06
CA ALA A 345 12.82 -10.42 1.35
C ALA A 345 12.89 -8.89 1.28
N SER A 346 13.92 -8.23 1.84
CA SER A 346 14.07 -6.77 1.74
C SER A 346 14.31 -6.31 0.30
N ALA A 347 14.99 -7.11 -0.52
CA ALA A 347 15.08 -6.87 -1.96
C ALA A 347 13.70 -6.94 -2.63
N ALA A 348 12.90 -7.96 -2.32
CA ALA A 348 11.53 -8.06 -2.82
C ALA A 348 10.64 -6.89 -2.36
N LEU A 349 10.77 -6.46 -1.11
CA LEU A 349 10.06 -5.31 -0.55
C LEU A 349 10.32 -4.05 -1.38
N GLY A 350 11.56 -3.80 -1.78
CA GLY A 350 11.91 -2.68 -2.64
C GLY A 350 11.15 -2.66 -3.98
N ALA A 351 10.97 -3.83 -4.61
CA ALA A 351 10.17 -3.95 -5.84
C ALA A 351 8.68 -3.68 -5.57
N LEU A 352 8.13 -4.26 -4.49
CA LEU A 352 6.73 -4.11 -4.10
C LEU A 352 6.36 -2.67 -3.74
N VAL A 353 7.24 -1.96 -3.03
CA VAL A 353 7.07 -0.53 -2.69
C VAL A 353 7.04 0.35 -3.94
N ALA A 354 7.68 -0.08 -5.03
CA ALA A 354 7.58 0.57 -6.34
C ALA A 354 6.45 0.02 -7.22
N GLU A 355 5.51 -0.73 -6.63
CA GLU A 355 4.38 -1.39 -7.30
C GLU A 355 4.78 -2.38 -8.41
N ARG A 356 6.04 -2.86 -8.39
CA ARG A 356 6.51 -3.89 -9.33
C ARG A 356 6.30 -5.28 -8.74
N ARG A 357 5.42 -6.02 -9.40
CA ARG A 357 5.10 -7.42 -9.07
C ARG A 357 5.92 -8.35 -9.93
N GLU A 358 7.12 -8.62 -9.45
CA GLU A 358 8.07 -9.49 -10.15
C GLU A 358 8.17 -10.82 -9.41
N VAL A 359 8.21 -11.90 -10.17
CA VAL A 359 8.47 -13.23 -9.62
C VAL A 359 9.89 -13.27 -9.08
N LEU A 360 10.05 -13.66 -7.82
CA LEU A 360 11.35 -13.78 -7.17
C LEU A 360 12.06 -15.05 -7.68
N GLY A 361 12.89 -14.90 -8.70
CA GLY A 361 13.62 -16.00 -9.35
C GLY A 361 15.00 -16.29 -8.75
N ALA A 362 15.62 -15.33 -8.07
CA ALA A 362 16.92 -15.46 -7.43
C ALA A 362 17.03 -14.47 -6.26
N CYS A 363 17.88 -14.78 -5.29
CA CYS A 363 18.20 -13.90 -4.18
C CYS A 363 19.52 -13.14 -4.40
N PRO A 364 19.71 -11.96 -3.79
CA PRO A 364 20.96 -11.21 -3.88
C PRO A 364 22.21 -12.01 -3.48
N ALA A 365 22.09 -12.95 -2.55
CA ALA A 365 23.20 -13.79 -2.09
C ALA A 365 23.62 -14.91 -3.07
N ASP A 366 22.83 -15.16 -4.12
CA ASP A 366 23.08 -16.25 -5.07
C ASP A 366 24.22 -15.95 -6.06
N ALA A 367 24.59 -14.68 -6.24
CA ALA A 367 25.69 -14.28 -7.11
C ALA A 367 26.30 -12.93 -6.71
N LEU A 368 27.60 -12.76 -6.97
CA LEU A 368 28.26 -11.46 -6.89
C LEU A 368 28.10 -10.71 -8.21
N SER A 369 27.58 -9.48 -8.17
CA SER A 369 27.46 -8.64 -9.36
C SER A 369 28.82 -8.08 -9.80
N ASP A 370 28.96 -7.77 -11.08
CA ASP A 370 30.18 -7.11 -11.60
C ASP A 370 30.40 -5.73 -10.96
N GLU A 371 29.33 -4.99 -10.71
CA GLU A 371 29.37 -3.66 -10.09
C GLU A 371 29.92 -3.72 -8.66
N ASP A 372 29.52 -4.74 -7.90
CA ASP A 372 29.99 -4.98 -6.53
C ASP A 372 31.42 -5.52 -6.52
N ALA A 373 31.76 -6.46 -7.41
CA ALA A 373 33.12 -6.95 -7.55
C ALA A 373 34.09 -5.80 -7.87
N ASP A 374 33.71 -4.88 -8.76
CA ASP A 374 34.48 -3.68 -9.06
C ASP A 374 34.60 -2.74 -7.84
N ALA A 375 33.53 -2.52 -7.09
CA ALA A 375 33.58 -1.71 -5.87
C ALA A 375 34.52 -2.30 -4.81
N LEU A 376 34.54 -3.62 -4.65
CA LEU A 376 35.45 -4.33 -3.75
C LEU A 376 36.91 -4.20 -4.19
N ARG A 377 37.22 -4.31 -5.49
CA ARG A 377 38.58 -4.08 -6.00
C ARG A 377 39.05 -2.64 -5.73
N GLN A 378 38.19 -1.66 -5.99
CA GLN A 378 38.49 -0.25 -5.73
C GLN A 378 38.68 0.03 -4.24
N LEU A 379 37.88 -0.61 -3.37
CA LEU A 379 38.08 -0.54 -1.93
C LEU A 379 39.47 -1.05 -1.53
N VAL A 380 39.91 -2.19 -2.06
CA VAL A 380 41.25 -2.72 -1.76
C VAL A 380 42.36 -1.79 -2.24
N GLY A 381 42.24 -1.22 -3.44
CA GLY A 381 43.18 -0.19 -3.91
C GLY A 381 43.20 1.05 -3.01
N PHE A 382 42.04 1.47 -2.50
CA PHE A 382 41.96 2.55 -1.51
C PHE A 382 42.66 2.20 -0.18
N LEU A 383 42.61 0.94 0.26
CA LEU A 383 43.33 0.50 1.47
C LEU A 383 44.85 0.53 1.27
N ASP A 384 45.33 0.10 0.10
CA ASP A 384 46.75 0.18 -0.29
C ASP A 384 47.26 1.64 -0.27
N GLU A 385 46.51 2.57 -0.86
CA GLU A 385 46.85 4.01 -0.84
C GLU A 385 46.92 4.60 0.58
N ARG A 386 46.25 3.98 1.56
CA ARG A 386 46.31 4.37 2.98
C ARG A 386 47.40 3.67 3.78
N GLY A 387 48.22 2.86 3.14
CA GLY A 387 49.35 2.17 3.76
C GLY A 387 48.93 1.00 4.65
N VAL A 388 47.76 0.40 4.39
CA VAL A 388 47.37 -0.87 5.01
C VAL A 388 48.37 -1.95 4.58
N ALA A 389 48.81 -2.82 5.49
CA ALA A 389 49.76 -3.89 5.17
C ALA A 389 49.09 -5.27 5.03
N GLY A 390 47.91 -5.45 5.64
CA GLY A 390 47.12 -6.67 5.52
C GLY A 390 45.61 -6.42 5.59
N VAL A 391 44.85 -7.35 5.00
CA VAL A 391 43.39 -7.39 5.06
C VAL A 391 42.96 -8.72 5.65
N ALA A 392 42.19 -8.65 6.73
CA ALA A 392 41.43 -9.79 7.24
C ALA A 392 40.09 -9.82 6.51
N VAL A 393 39.73 -10.96 5.93
CA VAL A 393 38.49 -11.09 5.14
C VAL A 393 37.47 -11.94 5.90
N ALA A 394 36.35 -11.34 6.28
CA ALA A 394 35.22 -12.05 6.88
C ALA A 394 34.16 -12.33 5.81
N ALA A 395 33.89 -13.61 5.56
CA ALA A 395 32.95 -14.08 4.55
C ALA A 395 32.13 -15.25 5.10
N ASP A 396 31.12 -15.68 4.33
CA ASP A 396 30.33 -16.87 4.62
C ASP A 396 30.32 -17.85 3.45
N ALA A 397 29.53 -18.91 3.58
CA ALA A 397 29.40 -19.96 2.57
C ALA A 397 28.41 -19.61 1.45
N SER A 398 27.82 -18.41 1.43
CA SER A 398 26.95 -18.01 0.33
C SER A 398 27.75 -17.94 -0.98
N PRO A 399 27.14 -18.19 -2.16
CA PRO A 399 27.83 -18.03 -3.44
C PRO A 399 28.42 -16.63 -3.62
N ARG A 400 27.67 -15.58 -3.26
CA ARG A 400 28.16 -14.20 -3.29
C ARG A 400 29.32 -13.98 -2.31
N GLY A 401 29.21 -14.44 -1.07
CA GLY A 401 30.23 -14.25 -0.04
C GLY A 401 31.55 -14.94 -0.39
N THR A 402 31.47 -16.17 -0.90
CA THR A 402 32.65 -16.92 -1.38
C THR A 402 33.33 -16.15 -2.52
N ARG A 403 32.56 -15.74 -3.54
CA ARG A 403 33.12 -15.02 -4.69
C ARG A 403 33.66 -13.64 -4.32
N ALA A 404 33.03 -12.94 -3.39
CA ALA A 404 33.50 -11.65 -2.90
C ALA A 404 34.81 -11.78 -2.13
N ALA A 405 34.95 -12.82 -1.32
CA ALA A 405 36.18 -13.10 -0.60
C ALA A 405 37.35 -13.40 -1.55
N GLU A 406 37.11 -14.15 -2.63
CA GLU A 406 38.10 -14.34 -3.71
C GLU A 406 38.50 -13.00 -4.34
N VAL A 407 37.54 -12.16 -4.72
CA VAL A 407 37.81 -10.84 -5.33
C VAL A 407 38.66 -9.96 -4.42
N VAL A 408 38.36 -9.91 -3.11
CA VAL A 408 39.13 -9.12 -2.14
C VAL A 408 40.55 -9.67 -1.99
N ARG A 409 40.71 -11.00 -1.89
CA ARG A 409 42.05 -11.63 -1.77
C ARG A 409 42.89 -11.46 -3.03
N ASP A 410 42.30 -11.61 -4.22
CA ASP A 410 42.98 -11.41 -5.49
C ASP A 410 43.42 -9.95 -5.66
N ALA A 411 42.55 -9.00 -5.30
CA ALA A 411 42.90 -7.58 -5.31
C ALA A 411 44.00 -7.27 -4.28
N ALA A 412 43.93 -7.86 -3.09
CA ALA A 412 44.94 -7.68 -2.05
C ALA A 412 46.31 -8.16 -2.54
N ALA A 413 46.36 -9.34 -3.16
CA ALA A 413 47.57 -9.87 -3.77
C ALA A 413 48.12 -8.96 -4.88
N ALA A 414 47.25 -8.40 -5.73
CA ALA A 414 47.65 -7.48 -6.80
C ALA A 414 48.27 -6.17 -6.27
N HIS A 415 47.85 -5.73 -5.09
CA HIS A 415 48.37 -4.55 -4.38
C HIS A 415 49.48 -4.90 -3.36
N GLY A 416 49.89 -6.17 -3.25
CA GLY A 416 50.93 -6.59 -2.30
C GLY A 416 50.50 -6.61 -0.83
N LEU A 417 49.20 -6.58 -0.55
CA LEU A 417 48.63 -6.67 0.79
C LEU A 417 48.54 -8.13 1.24
N ARG A 418 48.83 -8.40 2.53
CA ARG A 418 48.67 -9.75 3.11
C ARG A 418 47.18 -10.06 3.30
N ALA A 419 46.73 -11.24 2.86
CA ALA A 419 45.38 -11.71 3.17
C ALA A 419 45.42 -12.62 4.40
N ASP A 420 45.06 -12.07 5.56
CA ASP A 420 45.14 -12.79 6.84
C ASP A 420 43.78 -13.42 7.20
N SER A 421 43.83 -14.48 8.01
CA SER A 421 42.65 -15.19 8.50
C SER A 421 42.09 -14.64 9.82
N GLY A 422 42.69 -13.59 10.39
CA GLY A 422 42.34 -13.08 11.71
C GLY A 422 42.91 -11.70 12.03
N PRO A 423 42.70 -11.22 13.26
CA PRO A 423 43.13 -9.89 13.68
C PRO A 423 44.66 -9.76 13.66
N GLY A 424 45.13 -8.60 13.18
CA GLY A 424 46.54 -8.24 13.13
C GLY A 424 46.74 -6.76 13.47
N ALA A 425 47.92 -6.42 13.95
CA ALA A 425 48.28 -5.06 14.39
C ALA A 425 48.44 -4.05 13.23
N ASP A 426 48.39 -4.52 12.00
CA ASP A 426 48.53 -3.76 10.76
C ASP A 426 47.43 -4.08 9.74
N ASN A 427 46.35 -4.73 10.20
CA ASN A 427 45.26 -5.18 9.36
C ASN A 427 44.12 -4.16 9.26
N ALA A 428 43.37 -4.20 8.16
CA ALA A 428 41.98 -3.76 8.10
C ALA A 428 41.07 -4.99 8.08
N LEU A 429 39.85 -4.89 8.62
CA LEU A 429 38.82 -5.93 8.43
C LEU A 429 37.96 -5.59 7.21
N VAL A 430 37.72 -6.54 6.31
CA VAL A 430 36.80 -6.41 5.18
C VAL A 430 35.73 -7.51 5.28
N ALA A 431 34.50 -7.12 5.64
CA ALA A 431 33.35 -8.02 5.74
C ALA A 431 32.60 -8.07 4.40
N VAL A 432 32.48 -9.27 3.84
CA VAL A 432 31.86 -9.55 2.53
C VAL A 432 30.88 -10.74 2.58
N GLY A 433 30.44 -11.16 3.77
CA GLY A 433 29.37 -12.15 3.91
C GLY A 433 27.96 -11.55 3.74
N GLY A 434 26.95 -12.36 4.00
CA GLY A 434 25.58 -11.95 4.27
C GLY A 434 25.42 -11.30 5.65
N TRP A 435 24.21 -10.82 5.94
CA TRP A 435 23.96 -9.94 7.10
C TRP A 435 24.32 -10.57 8.44
N ALA A 436 23.92 -11.83 8.66
CA ALA A 436 24.21 -12.54 9.91
C ALA A 436 25.72 -12.68 10.13
N ALA A 437 26.45 -13.16 9.13
CA ALA A 437 27.89 -13.36 9.22
C ALA A 437 28.65 -12.03 9.39
N ALA A 438 28.23 -10.98 8.69
CA ALA A 438 28.80 -9.65 8.84
C ALA A 438 28.58 -9.09 10.26
N GLN A 439 27.37 -9.20 10.80
CA GLN A 439 27.08 -8.73 12.16
C GLN A 439 27.90 -9.49 13.21
N THR A 440 28.04 -10.82 13.07
CA THR A 440 28.93 -11.63 13.93
C THR A 440 30.37 -11.13 13.86
N ALA A 441 30.93 -11.03 12.66
CA ALA A 441 32.33 -10.62 12.48
C ALA A 441 32.61 -9.22 13.03
N LEU A 442 31.68 -8.28 12.88
CA LEU A 442 31.80 -6.93 13.42
C LEU A 442 31.70 -6.89 14.94
N THR A 443 30.80 -7.69 15.52
CA THR A 443 30.67 -7.79 16.99
C THR A 443 31.95 -8.38 17.60
N GLU A 444 32.46 -9.46 17.00
CA GLU A 444 33.74 -10.06 17.39
C GLU A 444 34.91 -9.08 17.24
N ALA A 445 34.95 -8.30 16.15
CA ALA A 445 35.97 -7.29 15.95
C ALA A 445 35.92 -6.18 17.01
N ALA A 446 34.71 -5.70 17.36
CA ALA A 446 34.53 -4.73 18.44
C ALA A 446 35.00 -5.28 19.79
N ASP A 447 34.71 -6.55 20.08
CA ASP A 447 35.15 -7.19 21.32
C ASP A 447 36.68 -7.27 21.39
N VAL A 448 37.33 -7.71 20.30
CA VAL A 448 38.81 -7.77 20.21
C VAL A 448 39.45 -6.39 20.32
N GLN A 449 38.81 -5.35 19.77
CA GLN A 449 39.27 -3.96 19.85
C GLN A 449 39.24 -3.37 21.26
N ARG A 450 38.44 -3.92 22.18
CA ARG A 450 38.45 -3.50 23.59
C ARG A 450 39.72 -3.96 24.30
N ASP A 451 40.24 -5.11 23.91
CA ASP A 451 41.38 -5.76 24.59
C ASP A 451 42.73 -5.47 23.90
N SER A 452 42.72 -5.16 22.60
CA SER A 452 43.93 -4.97 21.80
C SER A 452 43.71 -3.96 20.67
N ALA A 453 44.79 -3.28 20.23
CA ALA A 453 44.76 -2.38 19.08
C ALA A 453 44.68 -3.14 17.74
N SER A 454 43.65 -3.97 17.58
CA SER A 454 43.37 -4.74 16.37
C SER A 454 42.59 -3.91 15.35
N TYR A 455 42.83 -4.19 14.07
CA TYR A 455 42.21 -3.47 12.95
C TYR A 455 42.39 -1.93 12.98
N PRO A 456 43.61 -1.40 13.20
CA PRO A 456 43.82 0.05 13.36
C PRO A 456 43.47 0.85 12.10
N PHE A 457 43.38 0.19 10.94
CA PHE A 457 43.01 0.81 9.68
C PHE A 457 41.50 0.83 9.41
N GLY A 458 40.70 0.29 10.33
CA GLY A 458 39.23 0.35 10.33
C GLY A 458 38.54 -0.94 9.91
N LEU A 459 37.22 -0.89 10.00
CA LEU A 459 36.29 -1.96 9.62
C LEU A 459 35.55 -1.54 8.35
N TYR A 460 35.69 -2.34 7.30
CA TYR A 460 35.10 -2.08 5.99
C TYR A 460 34.07 -3.15 5.66
N LEU A 461 32.97 -2.75 5.03
CA LEU A 461 31.87 -3.62 4.66
C LEU A 461 31.69 -3.63 3.14
N ALA A 462 31.16 -4.72 2.61
CA ALA A 462 30.69 -4.78 1.24
C ALA A 462 29.50 -3.83 0.98
N PRO A 463 29.26 -3.42 -0.29
CA PRO A 463 28.22 -2.44 -0.64
C PRO A 463 26.82 -2.78 -0.11
N TRP A 464 26.44 -4.06 -0.11
CA TRP A 464 25.12 -4.53 0.30
C TRP A 464 24.90 -4.57 1.82
N LEU A 465 25.94 -4.31 2.62
CA LEU A 465 25.90 -4.37 4.08
C LEU A 465 25.61 -3.02 4.74
N LEU A 466 25.34 -1.96 3.97
CA LEU A 466 24.90 -0.67 4.51
C LEU A 466 23.43 -0.76 4.97
N HIS A 467 23.19 -1.35 6.15
CA HIS A 467 21.88 -1.50 6.78
C HIS A 467 22.01 -1.38 8.31
N GLY A 468 20.94 -0.90 8.97
CA GLY A 468 20.86 -0.58 10.40
C GLY A 468 21.52 -1.59 11.34
N PRO A 469 20.92 -2.77 11.55
CA PRO A 469 21.44 -3.85 12.39
C PRO A 469 22.92 -4.22 12.20
N VAL A 470 23.44 -4.18 10.96
CA VAL A 470 24.84 -4.53 10.66
C VAL A 470 25.76 -3.36 11.00
N VAL A 471 25.46 -2.17 10.50
CA VAL A 471 26.30 -0.98 10.72
C VAL A 471 26.34 -0.59 12.20
N ASN A 472 25.22 -0.74 12.91
CA ASN A 472 25.10 -0.40 14.32
C ASN A 472 25.65 -1.47 15.27
N SER A 473 26.32 -2.53 14.79
CA SER A 473 27.02 -3.47 15.69
C SER A 473 28.39 -2.95 16.14
N VAL A 474 28.89 -1.88 15.52
CA VAL A 474 30.20 -1.25 15.81
C VAL A 474 30.05 0.27 15.84
N THR A 475 30.98 0.95 16.52
CA THR A 475 30.96 2.42 16.62
C THR A 475 31.13 3.12 15.26
N SER A 476 31.97 2.55 14.40
CA SER A 476 32.23 3.08 13.05
C SER A 476 32.60 1.98 12.07
N SER A 477 32.08 2.07 10.86
CA SER A 477 32.46 1.24 9.71
C SER A 477 32.50 2.07 8.44
N ALA A 478 33.06 1.52 7.36
CA ALA A 478 33.11 2.19 6.06
C ALA A 478 32.63 1.26 4.93
N VAL A 479 31.89 1.79 3.96
CA VAL A 479 31.30 1.03 2.85
C VAL A 479 31.62 1.72 1.52
N PRO A 480 32.07 0.99 0.48
CA PRO A 480 32.16 1.52 -0.87
C PRO A 480 30.77 1.52 -1.53
N LEU A 481 30.27 2.68 -1.98
CA LEU A 481 28.97 2.82 -2.62
C LEU A 481 29.08 3.59 -3.94
N ARG A 482 28.14 3.31 -4.85
CA ARG A 482 27.97 4.02 -6.13
C ARG A 482 26.89 5.10 -6.07
N PHE A 483 26.14 5.19 -4.97
CA PHE A 483 25.15 6.23 -4.74
C PHE A 483 25.45 6.92 -3.42
N ASP A 484 24.95 8.13 -3.22
CA ASP A 484 24.99 8.81 -1.92
C ASP A 484 23.67 8.55 -1.19
N PRO A 485 23.67 7.90 -0.01
CA PRO A 485 22.44 7.66 0.77
C PRO A 485 21.68 8.94 1.18
N ARG A 486 22.30 10.11 1.01
CA ARG A 486 21.72 11.42 1.33
C ARG A 486 21.14 12.14 0.11
N GLU A 487 21.36 11.61 -1.09
CA GLU A 487 20.77 12.16 -2.31
C GLU A 487 19.25 11.87 -2.38
N GLN A 488 18.53 12.72 -3.13
CA GLN A 488 17.07 12.73 -3.17
C GLN A 488 16.45 11.37 -3.48
N LEU A 489 17.03 10.59 -4.40
CA LEU A 489 16.50 9.28 -4.77
C LEU A 489 16.59 8.28 -3.61
N ALA A 490 17.74 8.24 -2.92
CA ALA A 490 17.95 7.36 -1.77
C ALA A 490 17.03 7.72 -0.60
N VAL A 491 16.87 9.02 -0.31
CA VAL A 491 15.96 9.51 0.72
C VAL A 491 14.50 9.21 0.37
N THR A 492 14.12 9.36 -0.91
CA THR A 492 12.76 9.04 -1.38
C THR A 492 12.45 7.57 -1.17
N TYR A 493 13.39 6.68 -1.49
CA TYR A 493 13.24 5.25 -1.21
C TYR A 493 13.14 4.97 0.28
N ALA A 494 14.00 5.57 1.12
CA ALA A 494 13.97 5.40 2.57
C ALA A 494 12.61 5.81 3.18
N VAL A 495 12.03 6.91 2.72
CA VAL A 495 10.68 7.33 3.13
C VAL A 495 9.62 6.36 2.61
N ALA A 496 9.74 5.90 1.36
CA ALA A 496 8.77 5.00 0.75
C ALA A 496 8.70 3.64 1.47
N VAL A 497 9.86 3.05 1.80
CA VAL A 497 9.91 1.77 2.54
C VAL A 497 9.43 1.93 3.98
N GLY A 498 9.83 3.00 4.67
CA GLY A 498 9.37 3.28 6.03
C GLY A 498 7.85 3.47 6.10
N ASN A 499 7.26 4.19 5.14
CA ASN A 499 5.81 4.38 5.07
C ASN A 499 5.06 3.08 4.73
N ALA A 500 5.62 2.25 3.86
CA ALA A 500 4.98 1.01 3.40
C ALA A 500 5.11 -0.14 4.41
N PHE A 501 6.14 -0.14 5.24
CA PHE A 501 6.48 -1.29 6.10
C PHE A 501 6.84 -0.91 7.54
N GLY A 502 6.11 0.03 8.14
CA GLY A 502 6.18 0.28 9.59
C GLY A 502 7.55 0.73 10.08
N GLU A 503 8.12 1.74 9.41
CA GLU A 503 9.41 2.38 9.72
C GLU A 503 10.66 1.52 9.47
N GLU A 504 10.52 0.42 8.72
CA GLU A 504 11.64 -0.43 8.27
C GLU A 504 12.77 0.38 7.60
N SER A 505 14.02 0.09 7.98
CA SER A 505 15.19 0.76 7.41
C SER A 505 15.42 0.37 5.94
N PRO A 506 15.87 1.30 5.08
CA PRO A 506 16.23 0.96 3.70
C PRO A 506 17.43 0.01 3.65
N THR A 507 17.50 -0.76 2.56
CA THR A 507 18.64 -1.62 2.24
C THR A 507 19.15 -1.34 0.83
N PRO A 508 20.44 -1.54 0.53
CA PRO A 508 20.96 -1.36 -0.82
C PRO A 508 20.29 -2.32 -1.83
N ALA A 509 20.05 -3.58 -1.43
CA ALA A 509 19.36 -4.55 -2.27
C ALA A 509 17.93 -4.10 -2.62
N GLY A 510 17.17 -3.64 -1.61
CA GLY A 510 15.83 -3.07 -1.82
C GLY A 510 15.84 -1.77 -2.62
N PHE A 511 16.85 -0.92 -2.48
CA PHE A 511 16.97 0.29 -3.29
C PHE A 511 17.23 -0.03 -4.77
N HIS A 512 18.10 -0.99 -5.05
CA HIS A 512 18.38 -1.43 -6.41
C HIS A 512 17.15 -2.05 -7.07
N THR A 513 16.42 -2.90 -6.35
CA THR A 513 15.17 -3.44 -6.88
C THR A 513 14.13 -2.35 -7.03
N TRP A 514 14.02 -1.37 -6.11
CA TRP A 514 13.12 -0.20 -6.17
C TRP A 514 13.36 0.69 -7.40
N LEU A 515 14.62 0.88 -7.80
CA LEU A 515 14.98 1.57 -9.04
C LEU A 515 14.66 0.76 -10.29
N GLY A 516 14.72 -0.59 -10.20
CA GLY A 516 14.47 -1.49 -11.32
C GLY A 516 15.35 -1.14 -12.54
N PRO A 517 14.77 -0.98 -13.74
CA PRO A 517 15.54 -0.62 -14.96
C PRO A 517 16.32 0.70 -14.87
N GLN A 518 15.94 1.61 -13.96
CA GLN A 518 16.59 2.91 -13.80
C GLN A 518 17.89 2.85 -12.99
N ARG A 519 18.24 1.69 -12.44
CA ARG A 519 19.43 1.49 -11.59
C ARG A 519 20.72 2.07 -12.16
N HIS A 520 20.99 1.83 -13.45
CA HIS A 520 22.24 2.29 -14.06
C HIS A 520 22.34 3.82 -14.15
N ALA A 521 21.21 4.52 -14.30
CA ALA A 521 21.21 5.98 -14.33
C ALA A 521 21.47 6.60 -12.95
N ALA A 522 21.13 5.89 -11.87
CA ALA A 522 21.39 6.31 -10.50
C ALA A 522 22.76 5.87 -9.97
N SER A 523 23.51 5.08 -10.75
CA SER A 523 24.81 4.53 -10.35
C SER A 523 25.95 5.47 -10.77
N GLY A 524 26.61 6.08 -9.79
CA GLY A 524 27.79 6.91 -9.95
C GLY A 524 29.11 6.17 -9.77
N PRO A 525 30.23 6.91 -9.71
CA PRO A 525 31.53 6.34 -9.37
C PRO A 525 31.55 5.86 -7.91
N VAL A 526 32.40 4.88 -7.61
CA VAL A 526 32.54 4.33 -6.26
C VAL A 526 33.16 5.40 -5.35
N ARG A 527 32.57 5.61 -4.17
CA ARG A 527 33.11 6.43 -3.08
C ARG A 527 33.02 5.63 -1.78
N VAL A 528 33.95 5.87 -0.86
CA VAL A 528 33.91 5.31 0.49
C VAL A 528 33.06 6.22 1.36
N PHE A 529 32.06 5.65 2.00
CA PHE A 529 31.22 6.31 2.98
C PHE A 529 31.51 5.74 4.36
N ALA A 530 31.78 6.60 5.34
CA ALA A 530 31.85 6.20 6.73
C ALA A 530 30.44 6.24 7.32
N ALA A 531 30.07 5.19 8.03
CA ALA A 531 28.89 5.13 8.85
C ALA A 531 29.32 5.07 10.32
N ALA A 532 28.90 6.06 11.10
CA ALA A 532 29.26 6.18 12.51
C ALA A 532 28.00 6.34 13.36
N GLN A 533 27.96 5.62 14.48
CA GLN A 533 26.88 5.75 15.45
C GLN A 533 26.86 7.16 16.03
N VAL A 534 25.67 7.73 16.15
CA VAL A 534 25.45 9.01 16.83
C VAL A 534 24.64 8.74 18.08
N THR A 535 25.34 8.68 19.20
CA THR A 535 24.71 8.61 20.53
C THR A 535 24.69 10.01 21.11
N ALA A 536 23.54 10.69 21.03
CA ALA A 536 23.30 11.89 21.83
C ALA A 536 23.07 11.47 23.29
N MET A 537 23.50 12.27 24.27
CA MET A 537 23.18 11.98 25.68
C MET A 537 21.66 11.88 25.84
N PRO A 538 21.12 10.79 26.42
CA PRO A 538 19.71 10.71 26.72
C PRO A 538 19.36 11.78 27.75
N MET A 539 18.54 12.74 27.34
CA MET A 539 17.97 13.76 28.22
C MET A 539 16.79 13.15 28.99
N GLY A 540 16.58 13.57 30.24
CA GLY A 540 15.51 13.07 31.09
C GLY A 540 14.11 13.40 30.54
N PRO A 541 13.06 12.65 30.89
CA PRO A 541 11.69 12.84 30.37
C PRO A 541 11.07 14.22 30.65
N ASP A 542 11.64 15.00 31.58
CA ASP A 542 11.19 16.33 31.98
C ASP A 542 12.14 17.47 31.56
N GLU A 543 13.18 17.17 30.78
CA GLU A 543 14.15 18.17 30.35
C GLU A 543 13.67 18.94 29.10
N VAL A 544 13.81 20.27 29.13
CA VAL A 544 13.30 21.15 28.07
C VAL A 544 14.13 20.98 26.80
N HIS A 545 13.50 20.49 25.74
CA HIS A 545 14.10 20.42 24.41
C HIS A 545 14.25 21.81 23.79
N VAL A 546 15.39 22.05 23.13
CA VAL A 546 15.54 23.23 22.26
C VAL A 546 14.44 23.18 21.18
N PRO A 547 13.74 24.29 20.89
CA PRO A 547 12.71 24.31 19.85
C PRO A 547 13.23 23.71 18.54
N GLY A 548 12.56 22.67 18.05
CA GLY A 548 12.92 21.98 16.80
C GLY A 548 13.70 20.67 16.93
N MET A 549 13.98 20.16 18.14
CA MET A 549 14.44 18.77 18.32
C MET A 549 13.24 17.81 18.40
N PRO A 550 13.06 16.90 17.43
CA PRO A 550 12.03 15.87 17.49
C PRO A 550 12.28 14.92 18.67
N MET A 551 11.20 14.51 19.35
CA MET A 551 11.25 13.50 20.42
C MET A 551 11.47 12.07 19.91
N ASN A 552 11.31 11.83 18.60
CA ASN A 552 11.55 10.53 17.98
C ASN A 552 13.00 10.43 17.50
N THR A 553 13.69 9.37 17.95
CA THR A 553 15.07 9.05 17.53
C THR A 553 15.14 8.44 16.13
N GLU A 554 13.99 8.26 15.48
CA GLU A 554 13.79 7.61 14.20
C GLU A 554 13.11 8.63 13.27
N LEU A 555 13.94 9.28 12.43
CA LEU A 555 13.48 10.29 11.48
C LEU A 555 13.26 9.63 10.13
N ALA A 556 12.08 9.85 9.55
CA ALA A 556 11.75 9.42 8.20
C ALA A 556 12.83 9.90 7.20
N GLY A 557 13.33 8.98 6.38
CA GLY A 557 14.34 9.28 5.35
C GLY A 557 15.81 9.07 5.77
N GLN A 558 16.08 8.61 7.00
CA GLN A 558 17.43 8.16 7.38
C GLN A 558 17.73 6.78 6.80
N TRP A 559 18.96 6.59 6.29
CA TRP A 559 19.38 5.29 5.76
C TRP A 559 19.71 4.27 6.86
N VAL A 560 20.41 4.74 7.89
CA VAL A 560 20.80 3.92 9.05
C VAL A 560 20.28 4.67 10.29
N PRO A 561 19.21 4.19 10.94
CA PRO A 561 18.72 4.82 12.15
C PRO A 561 19.83 4.92 13.20
N ARG A 562 19.88 6.05 13.92
CA ARG A 562 20.87 6.33 14.98
C ARG A 562 22.34 6.35 14.50
N ALA A 563 22.58 6.47 13.20
CA ALA A 563 23.90 6.64 12.64
C ALA A 563 23.91 7.74 11.57
N THR A 564 25.09 8.30 11.32
CA THR A 564 25.33 9.23 10.22
C THR A 564 26.20 8.55 9.17
N VAL A 565 25.79 8.68 7.90
CA VAL A 565 26.55 8.18 6.74
C VAL A 565 27.10 9.36 5.96
N VAL A 566 28.42 9.47 5.83
CA VAL A 566 29.10 10.58 5.13
C VAL A 566 30.19 10.09 4.18
N PRO A 567 30.35 10.70 3.01
CA PRO A 567 31.46 10.38 2.12
C PRO A 567 32.78 10.81 2.77
N VAL A 568 33.74 9.90 2.80
CA VAL A 568 35.09 10.12 3.34
C VAL A 568 36.18 9.99 2.28
N SER A 569 35.80 9.70 1.03
CA SER A 569 36.70 9.73 -0.11
C SER A 569 36.12 10.56 -1.26
N ALA A 570 37.02 11.04 -2.11
CA ALA A 570 36.68 11.38 -3.49
C ALA A 570 36.27 10.11 -4.27
N PRO A 571 35.70 10.23 -5.47
CA PRO A 571 35.53 9.09 -6.38
C PRO A 571 36.82 8.27 -6.48
N LEU A 572 36.71 6.97 -6.22
CA LEU A 572 37.84 6.04 -6.31
C LEU A 572 38.23 5.84 -7.78
N PRO A 573 39.53 5.68 -8.07
CA PRO A 573 40.00 5.44 -9.42
C PRO A 573 39.57 4.06 -9.92
N VAL A 574 39.14 3.98 -11.18
CA VAL A 574 38.86 2.70 -11.84
C VAL A 574 40.19 1.94 -12.03
N PRO A 575 40.30 0.67 -11.62
CA PRO A 575 41.53 -0.10 -11.81
C PRO A 575 41.88 -0.15 -13.30
N ARG A 576 43.11 0.21 -13.67
CA ARG A 576 43.56 0.08 -15.07
C ARG A 576 43.45 -1.39 -15.47
N ARG A 577 42.67 -1.71 -16.51
CA ARG A 577 42.73 -3.05 -17.11
C ARG A 577 44.17 -3.30 -17.52
N VAL A 578 44.79 -4.32 -16.93
CA VAL A 578 46.04 -4.86 -17.44
C VAL A 578 45.69 -5.54 -18.77
N GLU A 579 45.77 -4.81 -19.87
CA GLU A 579 45.78 -5.40 -21.20
C GLU A 579 47.08 -6.19 -21.36
N GLY A 580 46.98 -7.52 -21.27
CA GLY A 580 48.00 -8.45 -21.74
C GLY A 580 48.72 -9.24 -20.66
N ARG A 581 48.42 -10.54 -20.60
CA ARG A 581 49.37 -11.59 -21.00
C ARG A 581 48.64 -12.82 -21.50
#